data_AF-A0A948HX06-F1
#
_entry.id   AF-A0A948HX06-F1
#
_cell.length_a   1.000
_cell.length_b   1.000
_cell.length_c   1.000
_cell.angle_alpha   90.00
_cell.angle_beta   90.00
_cell.angle_gamma   90.00
#
_symmetry.space_group_name_H-M   'P 1'
#
loop_
_entity.id
_entity.type
_entity.pdbx_description
1 polymer ?
#
loop_
_entity_poly.entity_id
_entity_poly.type
_entity_poly.pdbx_seq_one_letter_code
_entity_poly.pdbx_strand_id
1 'polypeptide(L)'
;MARQRGVSLLEVMIAVLVLGIGLLGVAGVQTASLRNVQSSYERSQAVILMDMLAETLRADARNARLGNYSVACDHEALKAWTAMVRNALNNTEACVDIDWDAAQSVYTLTLSWTDGRIAIGGASSLSLQVAP
;
A
#
# COMPACT_ATOMS: atom_id res chain seq x y z
N MET A 1 -16.02 58.89 31.35
CA MET A 1 -16.76 57.83 30.63
C MET A 1 -16.05 57.57 29.31
N ALA A 2 -15.26 56.49 29.21
CA ALA A 2 -14.50 56.19 28.01
C ALA A 2 -15.43 55.59 26.93
N ARG A 3 -15.42 56.21 25.76
CA ARG A 3 -16.32 55.93 24.63
C ARG A 3 -15.85 54.68 23.90
N GLN A 4 -16.67 53.64 23.88
CA GLN A 4 -16.43 52.39 23.16
C GLN A 4 -16.40 52.70 21.65
N ARG A 5 -15.19 52.69 21.07
CA ARG A 5 -14.98 52.91 19.63
C ARG A 5 -15.13 51.58 18.91
N GLY A 6 -15.92 51.58 17.84
CA GLY A 6 -16.32 50.40 17.07
C GLY A 6 -15.17 49.66 16.39
N VAL A 7 -14.43 48.87 17.18
CA VAL A 7 -13.43 47.90 16.73
C VAL A 7 -13.99 46.46 16.75
N SER A 8 -15.17 46.22 17.33
CA SER A 8 -15.72 44.87 17.53
C SER A 8 -16.08 44.13 16.24
N LEU A 9 -16.59 44.82 15.21
CA LEU A 9 -17.02 44.16 13.97
C LEU A 9 -15.82 43.74 13.12
N LEU A 10 -14.78 44.58 13.07
CA LEU A 10 -13.51 44.24 12.42
C LEU A 10 -12.82 43.08 13.15
N GLU A 11 -12.83 43.08 14.48
CA GLU A 11 -12.25 42.03 15.31
C GLU A 11 -12.93 40.67 15.07
N VAL A 12 -14.26 40.64 15.00
CA VAL A 12 -15.01 39.42 14.66
C VAL A 12 -14.73 38.96 13.23
N MET A 13 -14.66 39.88 12.26
CA MET A 13 -14.33 39.52 10.87
C MET A 13 -12.92 38.94 10.74
N ILE A 14 -11.94 39.50 11.45
CA ILE A 14 -10.58 38.96 11.47
C ILE A 14 -10.57 37.60 12.19
N ALA A 15 -11.29 37.44 13.30
CA ALA A 15 -11.40 36.16 13.99
C ALA A 15 -12.01 35.08 13.08
N VAL A 16 -13.11 35.37 12.38
CA VAL A 16 -13.74 34.45 11.42
C VAL A 16 -12.81 34.16 10.23
N LEU A 17 -12.06 35.15 9.74
CA LEU A 17 -11.07 34.95 8.68
C LEU A 17 -9.96 33.98 9.11
N VAL A 18 -9.36 34.21 10.28
CA VAL A 18 -8.29 33.37 10.83
C VAL A 18 -8.81 31.96 11.11
N LEU A 19 -10.02 31.83 11.68
CA LEU A 19 -10.68 30.54 11.89
C LEU A 19 -10.95 29.82 10.58
N GLY A 20 -11.42 30.53 9.56
CA GLY A 20 -11.67 29.98 8.22
C GLY A 20 -10.39 29.40 7.59
N ILE A 21 -9.28 30.15 7.64
CA ILE A 21 -7.97 29.68 7.17
C ILE A 21 -7.52 28.45 7.97
N GLY A 22 -7.69 28.47 9.30
CA GLY A 22 -7.34 27.36 10.18
C GLY A 22 -8.09 26.07 9.83
N LEU A 23 -9.41 26.15 9.60
CA LEU A 23 -10.23 24.99 9.23
C LEU A 23 -9.87 24.41 7.86
N LEU A 24 -9.55 25.27 6.87
CA LEU A 24 -9.06 24.82 5.57
C LEU A 24 -7.71 24.11 5.68
N GLY A 25 -6.82 24.59 6.56
CA GLY A 25 -5.55 23.93 6.88
C GLY A 25 -5.77 22.52 7.44
N VAL A 26 -6.68 22.35 8.39
CA VAL A 26 -7.01 21.05 8.98
C VAL A 26 -7.65 20.11 7.97
N ALA A 27 -8.55 20.60 7.10
CA ALA A 27 -9.12 19.80 6.02
C ALA A 27 -8.03 19.28 5.06
N GLY A 28 -7.05 20.12 4.70
CA GLY A 28 -5.89 19.72 3.91
C GLY A 28 -5.11 18.57 4.57
N VAL A 29 -4.76 18.71 5.85
CA VAL A 29 -4.04 17.67 6.60
C VAL A 29 -4.85 16.37 6.70
N GLN A 30 -6.16 16.45 6.93
CA GLN A 30 -7.01 15.25 6.98
C GLN A 30 -7.00 14.47 5.66
N THR A 31 -7.09 15.16 4.53
CA THR A 31 -7.03 14.48 3.22
C THR A 31 -5.68 13.81 2.95
N ALA A 32 -4.57 14.47 3.32
CA ALA A 32 -3.24 13.89 3.21
C ALA A 32 -3.08 12.68 4.15
N SER A 33 -3.61 12.78 5.38
CA SER A 33 -3.60 11.69 6.36
C SER A 33 -4.36 10.46 5.85
N LEU A 34 -5.56 10.64 5.28
CA LEU A 34 -6.34 9.54 4.71
C LEU A 34 -5.59 8.81 3.58
N ARG A 35 -4.92 9.56 2.71
CA ARG A 35 -4.08 8.99 1.65
C ARG A 35 -2.93 8.15 2.22
N ASN A 36 -2.26 8.65 3.27
CA ASN A 36 -1.17 7.93 3.93
C ASN A 36 -1.66 6.66 4.64
N VAL A 37 -2.81 6.72 5.31
CA VAL A 37 -3.43 5.54 5.95
C VAL A 37 -3.75 4.48 4.91
N GLN A 38 -4.36 4.86 3.79
CA GLN A 38 -4.70 3.92 2.73
C GLN A 38 -3.45 3.26 2.12
N SER A 39 -2.39 4.04 1.83
CA SER A 39 -1.13 3.50 1.32
C SER A 39 -0.43 2.57 2.31
N SER A 40 -0.51 2.89 3.61
CA SER A 40 0.04 2.03 4.67
C SER A 40 -0.77 0.73 4.80
N TYR A 41 -2.09 0.81 4.67
CA TYR A 41 -2.98 -0.35 4.70
C TYR A 41 -2.69 -1.30 3.54
N GLU A 42 -2.55 -0.80 2.32
CA GLU A 42 -2.19 -1.60 1.14
C GLU A 42 -0.85 -2.32 1.34
N ARG A 43 0.18 -1.62 1.84
CA ARG A 43 1.47 -2.25 2.14
C ARG A 43 1.37 -3.32 3.22
N SER A 44 0.61 -3.10 4.28
CA SER A 44 0.41 -4.08 5.34
C SER A 44 -0.30 -5.34 4.83
N GLN A 45 -1.33 -5.18 4.00
CA GLN A 45 -2.01 -6.31 3.34
C GLN A 45 -1.07 -7.08 2.41
N ALA A 46 -0.25 -6.36 1.62
CA ALA A 46 0.75 -6.95 0.76
C ALA A 46 1.76 -7.82 1.53
N VAL A 47 2.27 -7.33 2.67
CA VAL A 47 3.19 -8.09 3.54
C VAL A 47 2.53 -9.37 4.05
N ILE A 48 1.32 -9.26 4.63
CA ILE A 48 0.59 -10.41 5.18
C ILE A 48 0.39 -11.49 4.10
N LEU A 49 0.00 -11.10 2.89
CA LEU A 49 -0.21 -12.02 1.78
C LEU A 49 1.11 -12.65 1.31
N MET A 50 2.19 -11.88 1.21
CA MET A 50 3.50 -12.44 0.85
C MET A 50 4.02 -13.42 1.89
N ASP A 51 3.81 -13.14 3.18
CA ASP A 51 4.19 -14.04 4.26
C ASP A 51 3.38 -15.35 4.22
N MET A 52 2.08 -15.27 3.91
CA MET A 52 1.26 -16.47 3.69
C MET A 52 1.80 -17.30 2.53
N LEU A 53 2.17 -16.68 1.41
CA LEU A 53 2.76 -17.39 0.27
C LEU A 53 4.11 -18.03 0.63
N ALA A 54 4.98 -17.29 1.32
CA ALA A 54 6.25 -17.81 1.81
C ALA A 54 6.05 -19.02 2.72
N GLU A 55 5.04 -19.00 3.57
CA GLU A 55 4.72 -20.12 4.45
C GLU A 55 4.21 -21.34 3.67
N THR A 56 3.43 -21.14 2.60
CA THR A 56 3.03 -22.28 1.75
C THR A 56 4.24 -22.97 1.09
N LEU A 57 5.27 -22.21 0.71
CA LEU A 57 6.51 -22.77 0.17
C LEU A 57 7.30 -23.55 1.22
N ARG A 58 7.38 -23.03 2.45
CA ARG A 58 8.05 -23.72 3.56
C ARG A 58 7.30 -24.98 3.99
N ALA A 59 5.96 -24.94 3.95
CA ALA A 59 5.12 -26.10 4.29
C ALA A 59 5.37 -27.28 3.33
N ASP A 60 5.66 -27.02 2.06
CA ASP A 60 6.08 -28.03 1.07
C ASP A 60 7.56 -27.89 0.68
N ALA A 61 8.43 -27.85 1.69
CA ALA A 61 9.88 -27.74 1.53
C ALA A 61 10.48 -28.79 0.57
N ARG A 62 9.89 -30.00 0.51
CA ARG A 62 10.38 -31.07 -0.38
C ARG A 62 10.21 -30.71 -1.84
N ASN A 63 9.03 -30.25 -2.24
CA ASN A 63 8.78 -29.85 -3.63
C ASN A 63 9.40 -28.47 -3.93
N ALA A 64 9.51 -27.60 -2.93
CA ALA A 64 10.16 -26.30 -3.06
C ALA A 64 11.66 -26.42 -3.35
N ARG A 65 12.37 -27.36 -2.73
CA ARG A 65 13.79 -27.63 -3.05
C ARG A 65 14.02 -28.12 -4.49
N LEU A 66 12.98 -28.58 -5.18
CA LEU A 66 13.05 -28.98 -6.58
C LEU A 66 12.83 -27.83 -7.56
N GLY A 67 12.51 -26.62 -7.08
CA GLY A 67 12.24 -25.46 -7.94
C GLY A 67 10.81 -25.43 -8.52
N ASN A 68 9.93 -26.36 -8.12
CA ASN A 68 8.63 -26.57 -8.77
C ASN A 68 7.60 -25.43 -8.59
N TYR A 69 7.87 -24.49 -7.70
CA TYR A 69 7.01 -23.32 -7.47
C TYR A 69 7.46 -22.05 -8.19
N SER A 70 8.45 -22.13 -9.09
CA SER A 70 8.80 -20.97 -9.91
C SER A 70 7.72 -20.77 -10.98
N VAL A 71 6.93 -19.72 -10.81
CA VAL A 71 5.78 -19.43 -11.67
C VAL A 71 5.59 -17.93 -11.77
N ALA A 72 5.27 -17.48 -12.99
CA ALA A 72 4.90 -16.11 -13.25
C ALA A 72 3.44 -15.84 -12.84
N CYS A 73 3.13 -14.57 -12.66
CA CYS A 73 1.83 -14.06 -12.21
C CYS A 73 0.62 -14.46 -13.07
N ASP A 74 0.81 -14.70 -14.36
CA ASP A 74 -0.22 -15.15 -15.29
C ASP A 74 -0.43 -16.67 -15.30
N HIS A 75 0.40 -17.41 -14.56
CA HIS A 75 0.33 -18.85 -14.48
C HIS A 75 -0.95 -19.32 -13.76
N GLU A 76 -1.55 -20.41 -14.23
CA GLU A 76 -2.81 -20.92 -13.70
C GLU A 76 -2.76 -21.24 -12.21
N ALA A 77 -1.63 -21.79 -11.75
CA ALA A 77 -1.39 -22.11 -10.33
C ALA A 77 -1.51 -20.88 -9.40
N LEU A 78 -1.20 -19.69 -9.90
CA LEU A 78 -1.26 -18.44 -9.13
C LEU A 78 -2.56 -17.66 -9.34
N LYS A 79 -3.45 -18.09 -10.24
CA LYS A 79 -4.64 -17.32 -10.63
C LYS A 79 -5.59 -17.02 -9.47
N ALA A 80 -5.86 -18.01 -8.62
CA ALA A 80 -6.71 -17.82 -7.45
C ALA A 80 -6.05 -16.88 -6.42
N TRP A 81 -4.75 -17.06 -6.19
CA TRP A 81 -3.98 -16.23 -5.27
C TRP A 81 -3.90 -14.78 -5.73
N THR A 82 -3.56 -14.55 -7.00
CA THR A 82 -3.52 -13.20 -7.57
C THR A 82 -4.88 -12.54 -7.56
N ALA A 83 -5.99 -13.28 -7.69
CA ALA A 83 -7.33 -12.71 -7.52
C ALA A 83 -7.58 -12.25 -6.07
N MET A 84 -7.14 -13.04 -5.08
CA MET A 84 -7.21 -12.63 -3.67
C MET A 84 -6.38 -11.38 -3.39
N VAL A 85 -5.14 -11.33 -3.89
CA VAL A 85 -4.26 -10.16 -3.77
C VAL A 85 -4.89 -8.91 -4.40
N ARG A 86 -5.43 -9.04 -5.61
CA ARG A 86 -6.11 -7.94 -6.31
C ARG A 86 -7.32 -7.43 -5.54
N ASN A 87 -8.09 -8.32 -4.93
CA ASN A 87 -9.23 -7.94 -4.08
C ASN A 87 -8.79 -7.26 -2.78
N ALA A 88 -7.77 -7.80 -2.10
CA ALA A 88 -7.27 -7.27 -0.83
C ALA A 88 -6.64 -5.88 -0.96
N LEU A 89 -5.95 -5.64 -2.08
CA LEU A 89 -5.34 -4.35 -2.41
C LEU A 89 -6.30 -3.41 -3.17
N ASN A 90 -7.51 -3.87 -3.53
CA ASN A 90 -8.42 -3.18 -4.44
C ASN A 90 -7.71 -2.66 -5.70
N ASN A 91 -6.86 -3.50 -6.28
CA ASN A 91 -5.98 -3.15 -7.38
C ASN A 91 -5.98 -4.28 -8.41
N THR A 92 -6.49 -4.03 -9.61
CA THR A 92 -6.62 -5.04 -10.66
C THR A 92 -5.30 -5.38 -11.36
N GLU A 93 -4.28 -4.54 -11.20
CA GLU A 93 -2.94 -4.67 -11.78
C GLU A 93 -1.96 -5.32 -10.81
N ALA A 94 -2.40 -5.70 -9.60
CA ALA A 94 -1.56 -6.39 -8.65
C ALA A 94 -1.17 -7.78 -9.15
N CYS A 95 0.10 -8.11 -8.97
CA CYS A 95 0.75 -9.24 -9.64
C CYS A 95 1.81 -9.85 -8.72
N VAL A 96 1.87 -11.18 -8.67
CA VAL A 96 2.81 -11.92 -7.82
C VAL A 96 3.65 -12.83 -8.69
N ASP A 97 4.97 -12.71 -8.58
CA ASP A 97 5.95 -13.50 -9.29
C ASP A 97 6.79 -14.31 -8.29
N ILE A 98 7.08 -15.56 -8.63
CA ILE A 98 7.91 -16.46 -7.82
C ILE A 98 9.07 -16.94 -8.66
N ASP A 99 10.26 -16.43 -8.36
CA ASP A 99 11.50 -16.80 -9.04
C ASP A 99 12.34 -17.74 -8.17
N TRP A 100 12.94 -18.77 -8.77
CA TRP A 100 13.81 -19.73 -8.08
C TRP A 100 15.27 -19.56 -8.51
N ASP A 101 16.11 -19.16 -7.56
CA ASP A 101 17.56 -19.17 -7.76
C ASP A 101 18.14 -20.54 -7.40
N ALA A 102 18.42 -21.35 -8.41
CA ALA A 102 19.02 -22.67 -8.26
C ALA A 102 20.45 -22.64 -7.70
N ALA A 103 21.20 -21.54 -7.88
CA ALA A 103 22.56 -21.42 -7.37
C ALA A 103 22.57 -21.14 -5.86
N GLN A 104 21.60 -20.36 -5.38
CA GLN A 104 21.48 -20.00 -3.96
C GLN A 104 20.50 -20.89 -3.19
N SER A 105 19.69 -21.69 -3.89
CA SER A 105 18.57 -22.45 -3.31
C SER A 105 17.57 -21.55 -2.57
N VAL A 106 17.26 -20.39 -3.16
CA VAL A 106 16.37 -19.38 -2.56
C VAL A 106 15.29 -18.97 -3.56
N TYR A 107 14.06 -18.82 -3.07
CA TYR A 107 12.96 -18.22 -3.80
C TYR A 107 12.93 -16.70 -3.59
N THR A 108 12.73 -15.94 -4.68
CA THR A 108 12.42 -14.51 -4.62
C THR A 108 10.95 -14.34 -4.97
N LEU A 109 10.14 -13.99 -3.97
CA LEU A 109 8.74 -13.62 -4.15
C LEU A 109 8.70 -12.13 -4.44
N THR A 110 8.02 -11.73 -5.52
CA THR A 110 7.85 -10.32 -5.88
C THR A 110 6.37 -10.01 -6.06
N LEU A 111 5.82 -9.15 -5.21
CA LEU A 111 4.47 -8.60 -5.37
C LEU A 111 4.59 -7.17 -5.90
N SER A 112 4.02 -6.91 -7.07
CA SER A 112 3.97 -5.57 -7.67
C SER A 112 2.52 -5.11 -7.86
N TRP A 113 2.24 -3.84 -7.59
CA TRP A 113 0.94 -3.21 -7.85
C TRP A 113 1.13 -1.73 -8.19
N THR A 114 0.14 -1.11 -8.84
CA THR A 114 0.21 0.30 -9.25
C THR A 114 -0.52 1.22 -8.28
N ASP A 115 0.13 2.29 -7.82
CA ASP A 115 -0.55 3.32 -7.03
C ASP A 115 -1.14 4.39 -7.95
N GLY A 116 -2.43 4.25 -8.29
CA GLY A 116 -3.16 5.20 -9.14
C GLY A 116 -3.29 6.63 -8.58
N ARG A 117 -2.87 6.87 -7.33
CA ARG A 117 -2.81 8.22 -6.73
C ARG A 117 -1.55 8.98 -7.17
N ILE A 118 -0.56 8.29 -7.72
CA ILE A 118 0.66 8.88 -8.26
C ILE A 118 0.43 9.06 -9.76
N ALA A 119 0.35 10.32 -10.22
CA ALA A 119 0.02 10.70 -11.60
C ALA A 119 1.03 10.23 -12.68
N ILE A 120 2.06 9.47 -12.29
CA ILE A 120 3.07 8.85 -13.15
C ILE A 120 3.32 7.45 -12.62
N GLY A 121 2.48 6.49 -13.02
CA GLY A 121 2.72 5.03 -12.95
C GLY A 121 3.57 4.54 -11.78
N GLY A 122 3.22 4.93 -10.54
CA GLY A 122 4.01 4.59 -9.36
C GLY A 122 3.86 3.10 -9.05
N ALA A 123 4.68 2.28 -9.69
CA ALA A 123 4.76 0.85 -9.40
C ALA A 123 5.33 0.69 -7.99
N SER A 124 4.50 0.22 -7.06
CA SER A 124 4.94 -0.24 -5.76
C SER A 124 5.26 -1.72 -5.87
N SER A 125 6.40 -2.13 -5.33
CA SER A 125 6.75 -3.53 -5.24
C SER A 125 7.25 -3.88 -3.84
N LEU A 126 7.01 -5.12 -3.46
CA LEU A 126 7.52 -5.76 -2.26
C LEU A 126 8.18 -7.06 -2.70
N SER A 127 9.44 -7.25 -2.33
CA SER A 127 10.17 -8.49 -2.57
C SER A 127 10.55 -9.15 -1.25
N LEU A 128 10.45 -10.48 -1.21
CA LEU A 128 10.79 -11.30 -0.06
C LEU A 128 11.60 -12.49 -0.53
N GLN A 129 12.75 -12.73 0.10
CA GLN A 129 13.57 -13.91 -0.13
C GLN A 129 13.22 -15.02 0.86
N VAL A 130 13.03 -16.23 0.35
CA VAL A 130 12.56 -17.38 1.12
C VAL A 130 13.42 -18.59 0.78
N ALA A 131 14.12 -19.13 1.77
CA ALA A 131 14.80 -20.42 1.65
C ALA A 131 13.85 -21.57 2.07
N PRO A 132 13.80 -22.69 1.32
CA PRO A 132 13.03 -23.89 1.66
C PRO A 132 13.77 -24.87 2.58
#